data_AF-A0A9W9YNR1-F1
#
_entry.id   AF-A0A9W9YNR1-F1
#
_cell.length_a   1.000
_cell.length_b   1.000
_cell.length_c   1.000
_cell.angle_alpha   90.00
_cell.angle_beta   90.00
_cell.angle_gamma   90.00
#
_symmetry.space_group_name_H-M   'P 1'
#
loop_
_entity.id
_entity.type
_entity.pdbx_description
1 polymer ?
#
loop_
_entity_poly.entity_id
_entity_poly.type
_entity_poly.pdbx_seq_one_letter_code
_entity_poly.pdbx_strand_id
1 'polypeptide(L)'
;MDRLVVFLLLGFACNALGKYGEFIVSSPEMANKINTLNVGWEATVYKQFAGMDWVDAKQLLGSYGAWPKDSPPKVFKQDVAIDIPQSFDARTKWPGSIHPIRNQGACGSCWAFGASGWSNDV
;
A
#
# COMPACT_ATOMS: atom_id res chain seq x y z
N MET A 1 -47.72 26.86 1.38
CA MET A 1 -46.58 25.96 1.64
C MET A 1 -45.37 26.84 1.86
N ASP A 2 -44.89 26.89 3.10
CA ASP A 2 -43.84 27.81 3.52
C ASP A 2 -42.55 27.61 2.73
N ARG A 3 -41.99 28.70 2.21
CA ARG A 3 -40.68 28.71 1.55
C ARG A 3 -39.61 28.07 2.43
N LEU A 4 -39.76 28.16 3.75
CA LEU A 4 -38.89 27.51 4.74
C LEU A 4 -38.86 25.98 4.61
N VAL A 5 -40.01 25.34 4.34
CA VAL A 5 -40.11 23.88 4.18
C VAL A 5 -39.43 23.44 2.89
N VAL A 6 -39.55 24.23 1.82
CA VAL A 6 -38.90 23.97 0.53
C VAL A 6 -37.38 24.08 0.66
N PHE A 7 -36.86 25.07 1.40
CA PHE A 7 -35.42 25.21 1.66
C PHE A 7 -34.86 24.08 2.54
N LEU A 8 -35.59 23.63 3.55
CA LEU A 8 -35.19 22.50 4.38
C LEU A 8 -35.17 21.19 3.59
N LEU A 9 -36.17 20.95 2.73
CA LEU A 9 -36.21 19.75 1.89
C LEU A 9 -35.12 19.76 0.81
N LEU A 10 -34.81 20.91 0.20
CA LEU A 10 -33.70 21.05 -0.75
C LEU A 10 -32.33 20.90 -0.07
N GLY A 11 -32.16 21.42 1.15
CA GLY A 11 -30.95 21.25 1.94
C GLY A 11 -30.69 19.79 2.35
N PHE A 12 -31.75 19.06 2.72
CA PHE A 12 -31.66 17.61 2.99
C PHE A 12 -31.40 16.80 1.71
N ALA A 13 -32.04 17.15 0.59
CA ALA A 13 -31.79 16.50 -0.70
C ALA A 13 -30.34 16.71 -1.19
N CYS A 14 -29.75 17.88 -0.97
CA CYS A 14 -28.36 18.15 -1.39
C CYS A 14 -27.31 17.36 -0.59
N ASN A 15 -27.61 17.01 0.67
CA ASN A 15 -26.76 16.11 1.46
C ASN A 15 -27.02 14.61 1.16
N ALA A 16 -28.19 14.29 0.60
CA ALA A 16 -28.58 12.92 0.22
C ALA A 16 -28.17 12.55 -1.21
N LEU A 17 -27.84 13.53 -2.06
CA LEU A 17 -27.29 13.33 -3.40
C LEU A 17 -25.79 13.02 -3.32
N GLY A 18 -25.51 11.83 -2.80
CA GLY A 18 -24.36 11.01 -3.17
C GLY A 18 -22.99 11.59 -2.85
N LYS A 19 -22.34 11.03 -1.83
CA LYS A 19 -20.88 10.91 -1.83
C LYS A 19 -20.44 10.53 -3.26
N TYR A 20 -19.69 11.42 -3.92
CA TYR A 20 -19.03 11.13 -5.19
C TYR A 20 -18.42 9.73 -5.09
N GLY A 21 -18.83 8.83 -5.98
CA GLY A 21 -18.52 7.39 -5.90
C GLY A 21 -17.08 7.17 -5.47
N GLU A 22 -16.91 6.71 -4.23
CA GLU A 22 -15.61 6.40 -3.67
C GLU A 22 -15.00 5.31 -4.54
N PHE A 23 -13.96 5.67 -5.29
CA PHE A 23 -13.31 4.74 -6.21
C PHE A 23 -12.69 3.62 -5.37
N ILE A 24 -13.26 2.43 -5.47
CA ILE A 24 -12.73 1.24 -4.79
C ILE A 24 -11.34 0.95 -5.38
N VAL A 25 -10.37 0.75 -4.50
CA VAL A 25 -8.95 0.62 -4.86
C VAL A 25 -8.65 -0.71 -5.55
N SER A 26 -9.42 -1.76 -5.23
CA SER A 26 -9.28 -3.09 -5.83
C SER A 26 -10.63 -3.56 -6.38
N SER A 27 -10.84 -3.41 -7.69
CA SER A 27 -12.05 -3.87 -8.38
C SER A 27 -11.73 -4.99 -9.39
N PRO A 28 -12.67 -5.92 -9.64
CA PRO A 28 -12.50 -6.96 -10.67
C PRO A 28 -12.29 -6.37 -12.06
N GLU A 29 -12.96 -5.25 -12.36
CA GLU A 29 -12.80 -4.53 -13.64
C GLU A 29 -11.36 -4.05 -13.83
N MET A 30 -10.75 -3.47 -12.78
CA MET A 30 -9.36 -3.01 -12.84
C MET A 30 -8.39 -4.19 -12.97
N ALA A 31 -8.60 -5.27 -12.21
CA ALA A 31 -7.78 -6.47 -12.33
C ALA A 31 -7.82 -7.06 -13.75
N ASN A 32 -9.02 -7.21 -14.32
CA ASN A 32 -9.20 -7.70 -15.69
C ASN A 32 -8.51 -6.78 -16.71
N LYS A 33 -8.67 -5.46 -16.57
CA LYS A 33 -8.01 -4.48 -17.45
C LYS A 33 -6.49 -4.56 -17.37
N ILE A 34 -5.91 -4.82 -16.20
CA ILE A 34 -4.46 -4.99 -16.08
C ILE A 34 -4.02 -6.30 -16.78
N ASN A 35 -4.78 -7.38 -16.60
CA ASN A 35 -4.44 -8.68 -17.18
C ASN A 35 -4.49 -8.67 -18.72
N THR A 36 -5.30 -7.81 -19.35
CA THR A 36 -5.29 -7.66 -20.82
C THR A 36 -4.03 -6.99 -21.36
N LEU A 37 -3.25 -6.31 -20.51
CA LEU A 37 -2.03 -5.60 -20.91
C LEU A 37 -0.79 -6.52 -20.99
N ASN A 38 -0.90 -7.78 -20.54
CA ASN A 38 0.19 -8.76 -20.54
C ASN A 38 1.50 -8.24 -19.90
N VAL A 39 1.40 -7.71 -18.68
CA VAL A 39 2.49 -7.02 -17.95
C VAL A 39 3.48 -7.94 -17.23
N GLY A 40 3.41 -9.25 -17.45
CA GLY A 40 4.32 -10.24 -16.82
C GLY A 40 3.95 -10.63 -15.39
N TRP A 41 2.80 -10.19 -14.89
CA TRP A 41 2.20 -10.61 -13.62
C TRP A 41 0.68 -10.62 -13.75
N GLU A 42 0.01 -11.38 -12.88
CA GLU A 42 -1.45 -11.50 -12.86
C GLU A 42 -2.05 -10.68 -11.72
N ALA A 43 -2.96 -9.78 -12.06
CA ALA A 43 -3.74 -8.99 -11.11
C ALA A 43 -4.95 -9.78 -10.61
N THR A 44 -5.23 -9.69 -9.31
CA THR A 44 -6.41 -10.27 -8.68
C THR A 44 -6.92 -9.39 -7.53
N VAL A 45 -8.19 -9.58 -7.15
CA VAL A 45 -8.80 -8.90 -6.01
C VAL A 45 -8.63 -9.76 -4.78
N TYR A 46 -7.86 -9.26 -3.81
CA TYR A 46 -7.70 -9.96 -2.54
C TYR A 46 -8.79 -9.55 -1.54
N LYS A 47 -9.29 -10.53 -0.79
CA LYS A 47 -10.32 -10.32 0.24
C LYS A 47 -9.97 -9.22 1.25
N GLN A 48 -8.69 -9.06 1.59
CA GLN A 48 -8.25 -8.03 2.54
C GLN A 48 -8.37 -6.58 2.02
N PHE A 49 -8.54 -6.40 0.70
CA PHE A 49 -8.67 -5.09 0.07
C PHE A 49 -10.05 -4.89 -0.59
N ALA A 50 -10.97 -5.85 -0.44
CA ALA A 50 -12.28 -5.79 -1.05
C ALA A 50 -13.12 -4.66 -0.44
N GLY A 51 -13.67 -3.79 -1.29
CA GLY A 51 -14.50 -2.66 -0.87
C GLY A 51 -13.74 -1.49 -0.23
N MET A 52 -12.41 -1.55 -0.17
CA MET A 52 -11.57 -0.49 0.37
C MET A 52 -11.56 0.73 -0.57
N ASP A 53 -11.84 1.91 -0.02
CA ASP A 53 -11.67 3.17 -0.74
C ASP A 53 -10.23 3.72 -0.63
N TRP A 54 -9.98 4.86 -1.28
CA TRP A 54 -8.66 5.48 -1.24
C TRP A 54 -8.29 6.11 0.10
N VAL A 55 -9.26 6.45 0.96
CA VAL A 55 -8.99 6.94 2.31
C VAL A 55 -8.42 5.80 3.15
N ASP A 56 -9.08 4.64 3.12
CA ASP A 56 -8.65 3.43 3.80
C ASP A 56 -7.30 2.93 3.26
N ALA A 57 -7.14 2.85 1.94
CA ALA A 57 -5.90 2.36 1.33
C ALA A 57 -4.70 3.24 1.68
N LYS A 58 -4.87 4.56 1.76
CA LYS A 58 -3.80 5.48 2.17
C LYS A 58 -3.33 5.21 3.60
N GLN A 59 -4.19 4.74 4.50
CA GLN A 59 -3.78 4.36 5.85
C GLN A 59 -2.77 3.22 5.84
N LEU A 60 -2.77 2.36 4.81
CA LEU A 60 -1.79 1.28 4.69
C LEU A 60 -0.40 1.75 4.24
N LEU A 61 -0.29 2.98 3.72
CA LEU A 61 0.90 3.54 3.05
C LEU A 61 1.65 4.57 3.93
N GLY A 62 2.02 4.21 5.15
CA GLY A 62 2.57 5.16 6.13
C GLY A 62 4.07 5.46 6.03
N SER A 63 4.75 5.07 4.96
CA SER A 63 6.15 5.45 4.74
C SER A 63 6.24 6.82 4.05
N TYR A 64 6.63 7.84 4.81
CA TYR A 64 6.85 9.19 4.28
C TYR A 64 8.27 9.29 3.71
N GLY A 65 8.38 9.38 2.38
CA GLY A 65 9.63 9.26 1.61
C GLY A 65 10.62 10.43 1.71
N ALA A 66 10.81 11.01 2.89
CA ALA A 66 11.81 12.06 3.08
C ALA A 66 13.04 11.50 3.81
N TRP A 67 14.14 11.31 3.07
CA TRP A 67 15.47 11.30 3.67
C TRP A 67 15.66 12.67 4.35
N PRO A 68 15.91 12.75 5.67
CA PRO A 68 16.12 14.03 6.32
C PRO A 68 17.22 14.82 5.59
N LYS A 69 17.00 16.11 5.38
CA LYS A 69 17.94 16.98 4.64
C LYS A 69 19.35 16.97 5.25
N ASP A 70 19.42 16.77 6.56
CA ASP A 70 20.65 16.78 7.35
C ASP A 70 21.28 15.39 7.54
N SER A 71 20.76 14.38 6.84
CA SER A 71 21.33 13.04 6.91
C SER A 71 22.76 13.04 6.34
N PRO A 72 23.68 12.27 6.93
CA PRO A 72 25.03 12.16 6.41
C PRO A 72 25.03 11.70 4.95
N PRO A 73 26.03 12.11 4.15
CA PRO A 73 26.17 11.66 2.78
C PRO A 73 26.18 10.13 2.75
N LYS A 74 25.52 9.54 1.76
CA LYS A 74 25.51 8.09 1.57
C LYS A 74 26.94 7.63 1.33
N VAL A 75 27.56 7.02 2.34
CA VAL A 75 28.86 6.38 2.19
C VAL A 75 28.62 5.00 1.61
N PHE A 76 28.81 4.87 0.30
CA PHE A 76 28.82 3.56 -0.34
C PHE A 76 30.20 2.94 -0.14
N LYS A 77 30.30 1.89 0.66
CA LYS A 77 31.46 0.99 0.59
C LYS A 77 31.27 0.13 -0.65
N GLN A 78 32.04 0.41 -1.70
CA GLN A 78 32.07 -0.42 -2.90
C GLN A 78 33.00 -1.62 -2.67
N ASP A 79 32.58 -2.50 -1.77
CA ASP A 79 33.08 -3.87 -1.76
C ASP A 79 32.33 -4.60 -2.87
N VAL A 80 32.79 -4.44 -4.11
CA VAL A 80 32.19 -5.09 -5.26
C VAL A 80 32.49 -6.59 -5.16
N ALA A 81 31.47 -7.38 -4.82
CA ALA A 81 31.57 -8.83 -4.90
C ALA A 81 31.84 -9.22 -6.37
N ILE A 82 32.94 -9.94 -6.61
CA ILE A 82 33.37 -10.33 -7.95
C ILE A 82 32.43 -11.39 -8.53
N ASP A 83 31.83 -12.22 -7.68
CA ASP A 83 30.97 -13.34 -8.05
C ASP A 83 29.56 -13.18 -7.50
N ILE A 84 28.71 -12.41 -8.19
CA ILE A 84 27.28 -12.27 -7.87
C ILE A 84 26.50 -13.37 -8.60
N PRO A 85 25.71 -14.20 -7.89
CA PRO A 85 24.96 -15.27 -8.52
C PRO A 85 23.79 -14.73 -9.38
N GLN A 86 23.41 -15.48 -10.41
CA GLN A 86 22.26 -15.14 -11.27
C GLN A 86 20.92 -15.13 -10.50
N SER A 87 20.82 -15.90 -9.42
CA SER A 87 19.66 -15.95 -8.53
C SER A 87 20.10 -16.05 -7.07
N PHE A 88 19.38 -15.35 -6.19
CA PHE A 88 19.66 -15.37 -4.75
C PHE A 88 18.36 -15.34 -3.96
N ASP A 89 18.26 -16.21 -2.95
CA ASP A 89 17.17 -16.21 -1.97
C ASP A 89 17.74 -16.33 -0.55
N ALA A 90 17.57 -15.26 0.23
CA ALA A 90 18.07 -15.20 1.61
C ALA A 90 17.48 -16.31 2.50
N ARG A 91 16.24 -16.74 2.25
CA ARG A 91 15.57 -17.80 3.02
C ARG A 91 16.22 -19.17 2.82
N THR A 92 16.81 -19.38 1.64
CA THR A 92 17.55 -20.60 1.31
C THR A 92 19.00 -20.50 1.77
N LYS A 93 19.61 -19.31 1.63
CA LYS A 93 21.01 -19.09 2.02
C LYS A 93 21.21 -19.12 3.54
N TRP A 94 20.26 -18.54 4.28
CA TRP A 94 20.25 -18.48 5.75
C TRP A 94 18.90 -19.00 6.27
N PRO A 95 18.71 -20.33 6.31
CA PRO A 95 17.48 -20.93 6.79
C PRO A 95 17.23 -20.59 8.26
N GLY A 96 16.01 -20.19 8.61
CA GLY A 96 15.62 -19.83 9.98
C GLY A 96 16.01 -18.41 10.41
N SER A 97 16.86 -17.75 9.63
CA SER A 97 17.25 -16.35 9.85
C SER A 97 16.19 -15.36 9.41
N ILE A 98 15.40 -15.69 8.39
CA ILE A 98 14.38 -14.80 7.84
C ILE A 98 13.05 -15.00 8.57
N HIS A 99 12.50 -13.94 9.15
CA HIS A 99 11.24 -14.03 9.86
C HIS A 99 10.03 -14.33 8.91
N PRO A 100 8.93 -14.91 9.43
CA PRO A 100 7.70 -15.10 8.65
C PRO A 100 7.07 -13.77 8.20
N ILE A 101 6.15 -13.85 7.22
CA ILE A 101 5.36 -12.69 6.79
C ILE A 101 4.53 -12.15 7.96
N ARG A 102 4.58 -10.83 8.18
CA ARG A 102 3.88 -10.13 9.27
C ARG A 102 2.75 -9.25 8.71
N ASN A 103 1.83 -8.83 9.58
CA ASN A 103 0.70 -7.98 9.23
C ASN A 103 0.75 -6.65 9.99
N GLN A 104 0.85 -5.54 9.26
CA GLN A 104 0.87 -4.17 9.82
C GLN A 104 -0.50 -3.67 10.29
N GLY A 105 -1.59 -4.37 9.94
CA GLY A 105 -2.96 -3.93 10.17
C GLY A 105 -3.28 -2.61 9.45
N ALA A 106 -4.22 -1.85 10.00
CA ALA A 106 -4.66 -0.56 9.45
C ALA A 106 -3.81 0.66 9.90
N CYS A 107 -2.65 0.43 10.52
CA CYS A 107 -1.90 1.49 11.22
C CYS A 107 -0.99 2.34 10.30
N GLY A 108 -0.66 1.87 9.10
CA GLY A 108 0.38 2.50 8.27
C GLY A 108 1.80 2.29 8.80
N SER A 109 2.01 1.27 9.63
CA SER A 109 3.29 0.98 10.27
C SER A 109 4.31 0.27 9.35
N CYS A 110 4.10 0.27 8.03
CA CYS A 110 4.97 -0.42 7.06
C CYS A 110 6.45 -0.03 7.17
N TRP A 111 6.73 1.25 7.49
CA TRP A 111 8.09 1.75 7.70
C TRP A 111 8.78 1.06 8.90
N ALA A 112 8.05 0.83 10.00
CA ALA A 112 8.55 0.17 11.19
C ALA A 112 8.68 -1.34 10.98
N PHE A 113 7.75 -1.94 10.23
CA PHE A 113 7.80 -3.36 9.87
C PHE A 113 8.99 -3.65 8.96
N GLY A 114 9.25 -2.81 7.95
CA GLY A 114 10.42 -2.95 7.08
C GLY A 114 11.75 -2.80 7.84
N ALA A 115 11.85 -1.78 8.71
CA ALA A 115 13.07 -1.54 9.49
C ALA A 115 13.33 -2.63 10.55
N SER A 116 12.30 -3.00 11.31
CA SER A 116 12.41 -4.05 12.33
C SER A 116 12.58 -5.44 11.69
N GLY A 117 12.01 -5.68 10.52
CA GLY A 117 12.17 -6.95 9.82
C GLY A 117 13.64 -7.24 9.52
N TRP A 118 14.30 -6.31 8.82
CA TRP A 118 15.73 -6.40 8.55
C TRP A 118 16.59 -6.53 9.82
N SER A 119 16.24 -5.82 10.89
CA SER A 119 17.00 -5.86 12.15
C SER A 119 16.85 -7.17 12.93
N ASN A 120 15.79 -7.95 12.65
CA ASN A 120 15.51 -9.22 13.32
C ASN A 120 15.97 -10.44 12.49
N ASP A 121 16.44 -10.23 11.27
CA ASP A 121 16.98 -11.31 10.46
C ASP A 121 18.43 -11.60 10.90
N VAL A 122 18.69 -12.81 11.42
CA VAL A 122 19.92 -13.18 12.16
C VAL A 122 20.97 -13.93 11.35
#